data_AF-A0A0W0ZYF8-F1
#
_entry.id   AF-A0A0W0ZYF8-F1
#
_cell.length_a   1.000
_cell.length_b   1.000
_cell.length_c   1.000
_cell.angle_alpha   90.00
_cell.angle_beta   90.00
_cell.angle_gamma   90.00
#
_symmetry.space_group_name_H-M   'P 1'
#
loop_
_entity.id
_entity.type
_entity.pdbx_description
1 polymer ?
#
loop_
_entity_poly.entity_id
_entity_poly.type
_entity_poly.pdbx_seq_one_letter_code
_entity_poly.pdbx_strand_id
1 'polypeptide(L)'
;MSISKFKRWLDEVDPYALQRITLYKCLFVATIEVYVYWIFRPVSFLTFFSPFLLAGMYEAPVLTTFKEKERLLIFITVAIILINVSFYLIYPFHGVFFFFSVFAFAITYFCVLKYFYALKNLTMLLIATGAVVLSTEPPANLEVAYGFISSTTLAMIFVFISLKCFPNVYLIIWNRALQKFIQFLEEDINSALNQNHKSPIGEEILHLGMVRNYRRMLPKKYIMQACRISVNIRNIQHALDNLYYETKNEVFWYGIKNNLFLLRLNMKTYTQCGTPAMPIEPQTKLQHYVMHCLHQAFIHWNKLCFLRHN
;
A
#
# COMPACT_ATOMS: atom_id res chain seq x y z
N MET A 1 21.82 13.71 16.10
CA MET A 1 20.74 12.79 16.54
C MET A 1 21.30 11.38 16.50
N SER A 2 21.28 10.60 17.59
CA SER A 2 21.84 9.24 17.55
C SER A 2 21.07 8.35 16.56
N ILE A 3 21.75 7.40 15.92
CA ILE A 3 21.15 6.45 14.95
C ILE A 3 19.93 5.73 15.57
N SER A 4 19.97 5.46 16.87
CA SER A 4 18.85 4.86 17.62
C SER A 4 17.64 5.78 17.74
N LYS A 5 17.83 7.07 18.03
CA LYS A 5 16.74 8.06 18.09
C LYS A 5 16.12 8.29 16.72
N PHE A 6 16.93 8.33 15.67
CA PHE A 6 16.44 8.47 14.30
C PHE A 6 15.61 7.26 13.84
N LYS A 7 16.08 6.04 14.13
CA LYS A 7 15.34 4.81 13.83
C LYS A 7 13.99 4.77 14.56
N ARG A 8 13.97 5.17 15.83
CA ARG A 8 12.74 5.25 16.62
C ARG A 8 11.76 6.26 16.03
N TRP A 9 12.24 7.47 15.73
CA TRP A 9 11.42 8.50 15.07
C TRP A 9 10.86 8.02 13.72
N LEU A 10 11.67 7.33 12.91
CA LEU A 10 11.20 6.74 11.65
C LEU A 10 10.12 5.67 11.84
N ASP A 11 10.23 4.83 12.88
CA ASP A 11 9.22 3.82 13.17
C ASP A 11 7.96 4.41 13.84
N GLU A 12 8.01 5.65 14.36
CA GLU A 12 6.86 6.43 14.83
C GLU A 12 6.13 7.10 13.65
N VAL A 13 6.86 7.70 12.71
CA VAL A 13 6.28 8.41 11.54
C VAL A 13 5.80 7.45 10.44
N ASP A 14 6.55 6.40 10.16
CA ASP A 14 6.26 5.40 9.12
C ASP A 14 6.35 3.97 9.70
N PRO A 15 5.36 3.56 10.52
CA PRO A 15 5.40 2.30 11.26
C PRO A 15 5.52 1.08 10.34
N TYR A 16 4.96 1.16 9.13
CA TYR A 16 4.91 0.06 8.17
C TYR A 16 6.04 0.08 7.13
N ALA A 17 6.89 1.11 7.12
CA ALA A 17 7.88 1.35 6.06
C ALA A 17 7.27 1.67 4.68
N LEU A 18 6.01 2.14 4.63
CA LEU A 18 5.30 2.45 3.39
C LEU A 18 5.95 3.63 2.68
N GLN A 19 6.13 4.75 3.38
CA GLN A 19 6.72 5.96 2.79
C GLN A 19 8.17 5.70 2.36
N ARG A 20 8.93 4.93 3.14
CA ARG A 20 10.31 4.54 2.80
C ARG A 20 10.38 3.72 1.51
N ILE A 21 9.50 2.74 1.34
CA ILE A 21 9.46 1.90 0.13
C ILE A 21 8.99 2.73 -1.07
N THR A 22 7.97 3.57 -0.89
CA THR A 22 7.49 4.49 -1.93
C THR A 22 8.59 5.44 -2.37
N LEU A 23 9.34 6.04 -1.43
CA LEU A 23 10.47 6.92 -1.75
C LEU A 23 11.53 6.20 -2.58
N TYR A 24 11.95 5.01 -2.15
CA TYR A 24 12.95 4.23 -2.88
C TYR A 24 12.48 3.89 -4.31
N LYS A 25 11.20 3.54 -4.46
CA LYS A 25 10.58 3.27 -5.76
C LYS A 25 10.49 4.52 -6.64
N CYS A 26 10.09 5.66 -6.06
CA CYS A 26 10.03 6.94 -6.76
C CYS A 26 11.41 7.39 -7.24
N LEU A 27 12.46 7.24 -6.41
CA LEU A 27 13.83 7.55 -6.80
C LEU A 27 14.30 6.68 -7.97
N PHE A 28 14.02 5.38 -7.91
CA PHE A 28 14.35 4.45 -9.01
C PHE A 28 13.67 4.86 -10.33
N VAL A 29 12.37 5.14 -10.30
CA VAL A 29 11.64 5.62 -11.49
C VAL A 29 12.22 6.95 -11.98
N ALA A 30 12.41 7.93 -11.09
CA ALA A 30 12.97 9.23 -11.44
C ALA A 30 14.35 9.11 -12.09
N THR A 31 15.22 8.23 -11.59
CA THR A 31 16.54 8.02 -12.19
C THR A 31 16.45 7.47 -13.61
N ILE A 32 15.58 6.49 -13.86
CA ILE A 32 15.39 5.92 -15.20
C ILE A 32 14.87 6.99 -16.16
N GLU A 33 13.92 7.80 -15.72
CA GLU A 33 13.28 8.83 -16.54
C GLU A 33 14.24 9.95 -16.91
N VAL A 34 15.18 10.30 -16.04
CA VAL A 34 16.27 11.23 -16.39
C VAL A 34 17.14 10.64 -17.51
N TYR A 35 17.48 9.35 -17.45
CA TYR A 35 18.24 8.70 -18.52
C TYR A 35 17.44 8.65 -19.84
N VAL A 36 16.16 8.32 -19.78
CA VAL A 36 15.26 8.32 -20.94
C VAL A 36 15.20 9.71 -21.56
N TYR A 37 15.03 10.74 -20.73
CA TYR A 37 15.03 12.12 -21.19
C TYR A 37 16.32 12.51 -21.90
N TRP A 38 17.49 12.15 -21.35
CA TRP A 38 18.78 12.46 -21.97
C TRP A 38 19.01 11.74 -23.31
N ILE A 39 18.53 10.50 -23.44
CA ILE A 39 18.70 9.68 -24.65
C ILE A 39 17.72 10.10 -25.75
N PHE A 40 16.43 10.18 -25.42
CA PHE A 40 15.38 10.38 -26.42
C PHE A 40 15.07 11.85 -26.69
N ARG A 41 15.40 12.76 -25.75
CA ARG A 41 15.17 14.20 -25.86
C ARG A 41 13.76 14.53 -26.37
N PRO A 42 12.71 14.20 -25.58
CA PRO A 42 11.32 14.35 -26.00
C PRO A 42 11.01 15.79 -26.43
N VAL A 43 10.13 15.90 -27.43
CA VAL A 43 9.78 17.19 -28.08
C VAL A 43 9.24 18.20 -27.08
N SER A 44 8.49 17.75 -26.07
CA SER A 44 7.95 18.61 -25.02
C SER A 44 8.35 18.12 -23.63
N PHE A 45 9.21 18.89 -22.98
CA PHE A 45 9.65 18.66 -21.60
C PHE A 45 8.46 18.60 -20.63
N LEU A 46 7.55 19.58 -20.71
CA LEU A 46 6.43 19.69 -19.77
C LEU A 46 5.49 18.48 -19.83
N THR A 47 5.17 18.00 -21.03
CA THR A 47 4.29 16.83 -21.20
C THR A 47 4.99 15.51 -20.92
N PHE A 48 6.32 15.46 -21.04
CA PHE A 48 7.10 14.31 -20.56
C PHE A 48 7.06 14.22 -19.03
N PHE A 49 7.15 15.33 -18.31
CA PHE A 49 7.19 15.32 -16.83
C PHE A 49 5.81 15.39 -16.15
N SER A 50 4.78 15.94 -16.78
CA SER A 50 3.44 16.05 -16.18
C SER A 50 2.85 14.73 -15.64
N PRO A 51 3.06 13.56 -16.27
CA PRO A 51 2.50 12.30 -15.76
C PRO A 51 3.07 11.86 -14.41
N PHE A 52 4.26 12.32 -14.01
CA PHE A 52 4.86 11.95 -12.70
C PHE A 52 4.07 12.50 -11.51
N LEU A 53 3.43 13.66 -11.67
CA LEU A 53 2.56 14.25 -10.64
C LEU A 53 1.40 13.31 -10.29
N LEU A 54 0.95 12.53 -11.27
CA LEU A 54 -0.18 11.62 -11.17
C LEU A 54 0.27 10.18 -10.87
N ALA A 55 1.45 9.78 -11.36
CA ALA A 55 2.02 8.45 -11.14
C ALA A 55 2.20 8.12 -9.66
N GLY A 56 2.40 9.12 -8.78
CA GLY A 56 2.43 8.93 -7.33
C GLY A 56 1.17 8.26 -6.75
N MET A 57 0.01 8.43 -7.39
CA MET A 57 -1.24 7.79 -6.99
C MET A 57 -1.22 6.26 -7.15
N TYR A 58 -0.26 5.72 -7.90
CA TYR A 58 -0.03 4.27 -8.01
C TYR A 58 0.24 3.59 -6.66
N GLU A 59 0.89 4.28 -5.73
CA GLU A 59 1.19 3.76 -4.39
C GLU A 59 0.10 4.09 -3.35
N ALA A 60 -1.05 4.63 -3.77
CA ALA A 60 -2.16 4.89 -2.87
C ALA A 60 -2.63 3.58 -2.21
N PRO A 61 -2.79 3.53 -0.87
CA PRO A 61 -3.13 2.32 -0.13
C PRO A 61 -4.54 1.81 -0.42
N VAL A 62 -5.39 2.63 -1.05
CA VAL A 62 -6.76 2.25 -1.42
C VAL A 62 -6.81 1.27 -2.60
N LEU A 63 -5.76 1.25 -3.43
CA LEU A 63 -5.65 0.32 -4.55
C LEU A 63 -5.10 -1.00 -4.02
N THR A 64 -5.95 -2.02 -3.85
CA THR A 64 -5.57 -3.26 -3.14
C THR A 64 -4.94 -4.31 -4.04
N THR A 65 -4.99 -4.14 -5.37
CA THR A 65 -4.48 -5.12 -6.33
C THR A 65 -3.60 -4.49 -7.41
N PHE A 66 -2.63 -5.25 -7.93
CA PHE A 66 -1.81 -4.82 -9.07
C PHE A 66 -2.66 -4.51 -10.31
N LYS A 67 -3.74 -5.25 -10.53
CA LYS A 67 -4.66 -5.03 -11.67
C LYS A 67 -5.36 -3.67 -11.59
N GLU A 68 -5.78 -3.25 -10.40
CA GLU A 68 -6.35 -1.91 -10.18
C GLU A 68 -5.30 -0.82 -10.42
N LYS A 69 -4.08 -1.03 -9.92
CA LYS A 69 -2.96 -0.10 -10.11
C LYS A 69 -2.57 0.06 -11.58
N GLU A 70 -2.51 -1.03 -12.35
CA GLU A 70 -2.24 -0.98 -13.79
C GLU A 70 -3.38 -0.30 -14.55
N ARG A 71 -4.65 -0.59 -14.23
CA ARG A 71 -5.80 0.10 -14.81
C ARG A 71 -5.77 1.59 -14.54
N LEU A 72 -5.38 2.00 -13.33
CA LEU A 72 -5.24 3.41 -12.98
C LEU A 72 -4.18 4.09 -13.86
N LEU A 73 -3.00 3.48 -14.03
CA LEU A 73 -1.96 4.06 -14.88
C LEU A 73 -2.42 4.19 -16.34
N ILE A 74 -3.09 3.16 -16.89
CA ILE A 74 -3.63 3.24 -18.26
C ILE A 74 -4.65 4.38 -18.37
N PHE A 75 -5.55 4.50 -17.39
CA PHE A 75 -6.52 5.58 -17.33
C PHE A 75 -5.83 6.95 -17.26
N ILE A 76 -4.82 7.11 -16.41
CA ILE A 76 -4.03 8.33 -16.29
C ILE A 76 -3.37 8.68 -17.63
N THR A 77 -2.70 7.72 -18.30
CA THR A 77 -2.06 7.96 -19.60
C THR A 77 -3.06 8.47 -20.63
N VAL A 78 -4.19 7.79 -20.79
CA VAL A 78 -5.21 8.16 -21.78
C VAL A 78 -5.82 9.52 -21.44
N ALA A 79 -6.15 9.76 -20.17
CA ALA A 79 -6.75 11.00 -19.73
C ALA A 79 -5.80 12.19 -19.92
N ILE A 80 -4.52 12.07 -19.55
CA ILE A 80 -3.51 13.13 -19.77
C ILE A 80 -3.38 13.44 -21.25
N ILE A 81 -3.26 12.42 -22.11
CA ILE A 81 -3.12 12.65 -23.56
C ILE A 81 -4.33 13.39 -24.10
N LEU A 82 -5.54 12.93 -23.80
CA LEU A 82 -6.77 13.55 -24.28
C LEU A 82 -6.91 14.98 -23.77
N ILE A 83 -6.66 15.22 -22.48
CA ILE A 83 -6.76 16.56 -21.87
C ILE A 83 -5.71 17.48 -22.46
N ASN A 84 -4.42 17.10 -22.47
CA ASN A 84 -3.34 17.94 -22.96
C ASN A 84 -3.53 18.32 -24.43
N VAL A 85 -3.87 17.36 -25.29
CA VAL A 85 -4.09 17.61 -26.72
C VAL A 85 -5.31 18.48 -26.94
N SER A 86 -6.46 18.15 -26.33
CA SER A 86 -7.69 18.91 -26.53
C SER A 86 -7.61 20.32 -25.96
N PHE A 87 -7.01 20.49 -24.79
CA PHE A 87 -6.83 21.79 -24.16
C PHE A 87 -5.96 22.68 -25.04
N TYR A 88 -4.82 22.18 -25.50
CA TYR A 88 -3.92 22.92 -26.37
C TYR A 88 -4.56 23.32 -27.71
N LEU A 89 -5.29 22.42 -28.37
CA LEU A 89 -5.91 22.71 -29.67
C LEU A 89 -7.07 23.71 -29.57
N ILE A 90 -7.84 23.66 -28.48
CA ILE A 90 -9.04 24.50 -28.29
C ILE A 90 -8.70 25.83 -27.62
N TYR A 91 -7.58 25.91 -26.87
CA TYR A 91 -7.19 27.09 -26.11
C TYR A 91 -7.24 28.43 -26.86
N PRO A 92 -6.84 28.53 -28.15
CA PRO A 92 -6.92 29.81 -28.88
C PRO A 92 -8.34 30.37 -28.99
N PHE A 93 -9.36 29.52 -28.90
CA PHE A 93 -10.77 29.91 -28.90
C PHE A 93 -11.27 30.12 -27.47
N HIS A 94 -10.81 31.15 -26.78
CA HIS A 94 -11.02 31.35 -25.34
C HIS A 94 -12.47 31.17 -24.85
N GLY A 95 -13.47 31.67 -25.60
CA GLY A 95 -14.88 31.47 -25.24
C GLY A 95 -15.33 30.02 -25.31
N VAL A 96 -14.95 29.30 -26.38
CA VAL A 96 -15.23 27.87 -26.54
C VAL A 96 -14.45 27.04 -25.52
N PHE A 97 -13.19 27.41 -25.26
CA PHE A 97 -12.32 26.77 -24.28
C PHE A 97 -12.93 26.78 -22.88
N PHE A 98 -13.55 27.89 -22.46
CA PHE A 98 -14.21 27.96 -21.15
C PHE A 98 -15.27 26.87 -20.99
N PHE A 99 -16.25 26.79 -21.92
CA PHE A 99 -17.29 25.77 -21.87
C PHE A 99 -16.74 24.35 -22.04
N PHE A 100 -15.75 24.18 -22.91
CA PHE A 100 -15.07 22.91 -23.12
C PHE A 100 -14.37 22.43 -21.85
N SER A 101 -13.69 23.32 -21.12
CA SER A 101 -12.98 22.97 -19.88
C SER A 101 -13.94 22.50 -18.77
N VAL A 102 -15.10 23.14 -18.64
CA VAL A 102 -16.18 22.72 -17.72
C VAL A 102 -16.73 21.35 -18.11
N PHE A 103 -16.95 21.12 -19.40
CA PHE A 103 -17.40 19.84 -19.92
C PHE A 103 -16.37 18.72 -19.70
N ALA A 104 -15.09 18.97 -20.00
CA ALA A 104 -14.00 18.04 -19.75
C ALA A 104 -13.85 17.73 -18.25
N PHE A 105 -13.98 18.73 -17.39
CA PHE A 105 -14.03 18.54 -15.93
C PHE A 105 -15.20 17.63 -15.51
N ALA A 106 -16.41 17.89 -16.01
CA ALA A 106 -17.58 17.06 -15.68
C ALA A 106 -17.39 15.60 -16.12
N ILE A 107 -16.95 15.36 -17.36
CA ILE A 107 -16.69 13.99 -17.85
C ILE A 107 -15.64 13.30 -16.99
N THR A 108 -14.48 13.95 -16.80
CA THR A 108 -13.39 13.36 -16.03
C THR A 108 -13.80 13.09 -14.59
N TYR A 109 -14.59 13.98 -13.98
CA TYR A 109 -15.17 13.80 -12.65
C TYR A 109 -16.08 12.56 -12.57
N PHE A 110 -17.04 12.41 -13.49
CA PHE A 110 -17.93 11.24 -13.50
C PHE A 110 -17.19 9.95 -13.81
N CYS A 111 -16.20 9.97 -14.71
CA CYS A 111 -15.33 8.82 -14.96
C CYS A 111 -14.54 8.41 -13.72
N VAL A 112 -13.90 9.37 -13.03
CA VAL A 112 -13.15 9.10 -11.79
C VAL A 112 -14.07 8.58 -10.70
N LEU A 113 -15.25 9.17 -10.49
CA LEU A 113 -16.21 8.66 -9.51
C LEU A 113 -16.66 7.23 -9.81
N LYS A 114 -16.91 6.92 -11.08
CA LYS A 114 -17.40 5.59 -11.50
C LYS A 114 -16.34 4.50 -11.33
N TYR A 115 -15.08 4.78 -11.68
CA TYR A 115 -14.02 3.76 -11.73
C TYR A 115 -13.05 3.81 -10.54
N PHE A 116 -12.84 4.98 -9.95
CA PHE A 116 -11.84 5.24 -8.92
C PHE A 116 -12.38 6.17 -7.82
N TYR A 117 -13.55 5.86 -7.27
CA TYR A 117 -14.25 6.69 -6.25
C TYR A 117 -13.35 7.19 -5.11
N ALA A 118 -12.46 6.33 -4.61
CA ALA A 118 -11.55 6.67 -3.52
C ALA A 118 -10.48 7.71 -3.89
N LEU A 119 -10.22 7.92 -5.19
CA LEU A 119 -9.25 8.85 -5.73
C LEU A 119 -9.96 10.07 -6.35
N LYS A 120 -11.01 10.60 -5.72
CA LYS A 120 -11.75 11.79 -6.20
C LYS A 120 -10.86 13.00 -6.51
N ASN A 121 -9.72 13.13 -5.83
CA ASN A 121 -8.75 14.20 -6.05
C ASN A 121 -8.00 14.06 -7.39
N LEU A 122 -8.04 12.89 -8.04
CA LEU A 122 -7.41 12.61 -9.33
C LEU A 122 -7.92 13.53 -10.43
N THR A 123 -9.22 13.86 -10.42
CA THR A 123 -9.84 14.73 -11.43
C THR A 123 -9.16 16.10 -11.49
N MET A 124 -8.94 16.74 -10.33
CA MET A 124 -8.30 18.05 -10.29
C MET A 124 -6.86 18.01 -10.79
N LEU A 125 -6.12 16.95 -10.44
CA LEU A 125 -4.73 16.79 -10.89
C LEU A 125 -4.65 16.56 -12.41
N LEU A 126 -5.58 15.79 -12.99
CA LEU A 126 -5.66 15.57 -14.44
C LEU A 126 -5.96 16.87 -15.20
N ILE A 127 -6.88 17.68 -14.68
CA ILE A 127 -7.20 18.98 -15.30
C ILE A 127 -6.04 19.96 -15.13
N ALA A 128 -5.38 19.97 -13.98
CA ALA A 128 -4.20 20.80 -13.74
C ALA A 128 -3.06 20.46 -14.73
N THR A 129 -2.87 19.20 -15.10
CA THR A 129 -1.87 18.85 -16.13
C THR A 129 -2.17 19.46 -17.50
N GLY A 130 -3.45 19.59 -17.86
CA GLY A 130 -3.86 20.27 -19.09
C GLY A 130 -3.51 21.76 -19.12
N ALA A 131 -3.56 22.42 -17.96
CA ALA A 131 -3.23 23.84 -17.84
C ALA A 131 -1.74 24.12 -18.12
N VAL A 132 -0.85 23.17 -17.83
CA VAL A 132 0.60 23.31 -18.02
C VAL A 132 0.97 23.50 -19.49
N VAL A 133 0.12 23.02 -20.41
CA VAL A 133 0.41 22.98 -21.85
C VAL A 133 -0.23 24.17 -22.60
N LEU A 134 -0.99 25.03 -21.92
CA LEU A 134 -1.71 26.13 -22.57
C LEU A 134 -0.79 27.23 -23.13
N SER A 135 0.41 27.39 -22.56
CA SER A 135 1.36 28.43 -22.95
C SER A 135 2.34 27.98 -24.05
N THR A 136 2.14 26.81 -24.67
CA THR A 136 3.06 26.31 -25.70
C THR A 136 2.77 26.95 -27.05
N GLU A 137 3.82 27.42 -27.72
CA GLU A 137 3.78 27.99 -29.06
C GLU A 137 4.38 27.04 -30.10
N PRO A 138 3.99 27.12 -31.39
CA PRO A 138 2.87 27.92 -31.92
C PRO A 138 1.50 27.37 -31.49
N PRO A 139 0.45 28.19 -31.33
CA PRO A 139 -0.86 27.72 -30.87
C PRO A 139 -1.55 26.81 -31.90
N ALA A 140 -2.26 25.77 -31.42
CA ALA A 140 -3.09 24.85 -32.19
C ALA A 140 -2.40 24.15 -33.39
N ASN A 141 -1.08 23.99 -33.37
CA ASN A 141 -0.37 23.18 -34.35
C ASN A 141 -0.47 21.67 -34.06
N LEU A 142 -0.91 20.88 -35.04
CA LEU A 142 -1.01 19.43 -34.95
C LEU A 142 0.34 18.74 -34.69
N GLU A 143 1.44 19.27 -35.23
CA GLU A 143 2.78 18.71 -35.01
C GLU A 143 3.19 18.74 -33.53
N VAL A 144 2.90 19.87 -32.87
CA VAL A 144 3.13 20.03 -31.43
C VAL A 144 2.21 19.09 -30.63
N ALA A 145 0.95 18.93 -31.06
CA ALA A 145 0.04 17.97 -30.45
C ALA A 145 0.54 16.52 -30.56
N TYR A 146 1.08 16.12 -31.71
CA TYR A 146 1.77 14.84 -31.87
C TYR A 146 2.99 14.73 -30.96
N GLY A 147 3.74 15.82 -30.78
CA GLY A 147 4.82 15.94 -29.80
C GLY A 147 4.38 15.68 -28.36
N PHE A 148 3.18 16.12 -27.97
CA PHE A 148 2.62 15.84 -26.65
C PHE A 148 2.23 14.38 -26.48
N ILE A 149 1.61 13.79 -27.50
CA ILE A 149 1.24 12.38 -27.49
C ILE A 149 2.49 11.52 -27.35
N SER A 150 3.51 11.77 -28.18
CA SER A 150 4.75 10.99 -28.16
C SER A 150 5.51 11.15 -26.85
N SER A 151 5.65 12.37 -26.33
CA SER A 151 6.37 12.66 -25.07
C SER A 151 5.67 12.03 -23.86
N THR A 152 4.34 12.17 -23.76
CA THR A 152 3.55 11.57 -22.68
C THR A 152 3.58 10.04 -22.74
N THR A 153 3.47 9.48 -23.95
CA THR A 153 3.48 8.03 -24.16
C THR A 153 4.85 7.45 -23.80
N LEU A 154 5.94 8.12 -24.21
CA LEU A 154 7.31 7.72 -23.88
C LEU A 154 7.51 7.67 -22.36
N ALA A 155 7.16 8.74 -21.64
CA ALA A 155 7.26 8.78 -20.18
C ALA A 155 6.47 7.65 -19.52
N MET A 156 5.20 7.47 -19.90
CA MET A 156 4.37 6.46 -19.26
C MET A 156 4.83 5.03 -19.57
N ILE A 157 5.35 4.74 -20.76
CA ILE A 157 5.93 3.41 -21.08
C ILE A 157 7.09 3.09 -20.14
N PHE A 158 8.03 4.02 -19.94
CA PHE A 158 9.18 3.79 -19.06
C PHE A 158 8.78 3.74 -17.59
N VAL A 159 7.77 4.51 -17.15
CA VAL A 159 7.13 4.33 -15.84
C VAL A 159 6.58 2.92 -15.69
N PHE A 160 5.81 2.42 -16.66
CA PHE A 160 5.24 1.07 -16.62
C PHE A 160 6.32 0.00 -16.51
N ILE A 161 7.39 0.11 -17.32
CA ILE A 161 8.51 -0.83 -17.30
C ILE A 161 9.20 -0.77 -15.93
N SER A 162 9.53 0.43 -15.46
CA SER A 162 10.21 0.65 -14.17
C SER A 162 9.41 0.07 -13.00
N LEU A 163 8.09 0.31 -12.97
CA LEU A 163 7.21 -0.19 -11.91
C LEU A 163 7.05 -1.73 -11.96
N LYS A 164 7.14 -2.36 -13.15
CA LYS A 164 7.11 -3.82 -13.30
C LYS A 164 8.46 -4.47 -12.96
N CYS A 165 9.57 -3.84 -13.29
CA CYS A 165 10.91 -4.33 -12.98
C CYS A 165 11.27 -4.19 -11.50
N PHE A 166 10.68 -3.21 -10.81
CA PHE A 166 10.96 -2.98 -9.40
C PHE A 166 10.56 -4.19 -8.53
N PRO A 167 11.41 -4.65 -7.60
CA PRO A 167 11.13 -5.82 -6.78
C PRO A 167 9.90 -5.62 -5.91
N ASN A 168 9.12 -6.69 -5.71
CA ASN A 168 7.96 -6.65 -4.84
C ASN A 168 8.39 -6.72 -3.36
N VAL A 169 8.42 -5.55 -2.69
CA VAL A 169 8.82 -5.39 -1.28
C VAL A 169 7.62 -5.37 -0.32
N TYR A 170 6.38 -5.61 -0.79
CA TYR A 170 5.17 -5.50 0.03
C TYR A 170 5.10 -6.49 1.22
N LEU A 171 5.91 -7.55 1.19
CA LEU A 171 6.07 -8.46 2.35
C LEU A 171 6.58 -7.72 3.60
N ILE A 172 7.42 -6.70 3.44
CA ILE A 172 7.93 -5.92 4.58
C ILE A 172 6.78 -5.13 5.24
N ILE A 173 5.94 -4.48 4.42
CA ILE A 173 4.79 -3.70 4.90
C ILE A 173 3.80 -4.61 5.62
N TRP A 174 3.46 -5.75 5.01
CA TRP A 174 2.56 -6.73 5.61
C TRP A 174 3.11 -7.28 6.94
N ASN A 175 4.40 -7.63 6.99
CA ASN A 175 5.04 -8.16 8.19
C ASN A 175 5.03 -7.14 9.34
N ARG A 176 5.39 -5.87 9.04
CA ARG A 176 5.35 -4.79 10.04
C ARG A 176 3.93 -4.49 10.52
N ALA A 177 2.95 -4.49 9.62
CA ALA A 177 1.55 -4.31 9.99
C ALA A 177 1.05 -5.43 10.91
N LEU A 178 1.42 -6.68 10.62
CA LEU A 178 1.05 -7.82 11.45
C LEU A 178 1.76 -7.80 12.80
N GLN A 179 3.04 -7.40 12.87
CA GLN A 179 3.74 -7.18 14.14
C GLN A 179 3.05 -6.12 15.00
N LYS A 180 2.57 -5.03 14.40
CA LYS A 180 1.83 -4.00 15.12
C LYS A 180 0.47 -4.51 15.61
N PHE A 181 -0.27 -5.24 14.78
CA PHE A 181 -1.50 -5.90 15.20
C PHE A 181 -1.26 -6.85 16.39
N ILE A 182 -0.23 -7.68 16.33
CA ILE A 182 0.13 -8.58 17.44
C ILE A 182 0.53 -7.78 18.69
N GLN A 183 1.27 -6.68 18.55
CA GLN A 183 1.63 -5.81 19.68
C GLN A 183 0.39 -5.28 20.40
N PHE A 184 -0.62 -4.79 19.67
CA PHE A 184 -1.85 -4.29 20.30
C PHE A 184 -2.70 -5.41 20.89
N LEU A 185 -2.73 -6.60 20.26
CA LEU A 185 -3.34 -7.79 20.86
C LEU A 185 -2.66 -8.20 22.18
N GLU A 186 -1.33 -8.10 22.27
CA GLU A 186 -0.58 -8.32 23.53
C GLU A 186 -0.97 -7.30 24.61
N GLU A 187 -1.23 -6.05 24.21
CA GLU A 187 -1.66 -4.95 25.10
C GLU A 187 -3.11 -5.15 25.56
N ASP A 188 -4.01 -5.58 24.68
CA ASP A 188 -5.39 -5.90 25.01
C ASP A 188 -5.50 -7.09 25.98
N ILE A 189 -4.71 -8.15 25.75
CA ILE A 189 -4.55 -9.26 26.70
C ILE A 189 -4.10 -8.74 28.07
N ASN A 190 -3.14 -7.81 28.14
CA ASN A 190 -2.72 -7.21 29.41
C ASN A 190 -3.81 -6.38 30.06
N SER A 191 -4.58 -5.64 29.27
CA SER A 191 -5.67 -4.82 29.77
C SER A 191 -6.75 -5.70 30.38
N ALA A 192 -7.12 -6.79 29.71
CA ALA A 192 -8.05 -7.79 30.21
C ALA A 192 -7.54 -8.53 31.46
N LEU A 193 -6.24 -8.84 31.51
CA LEU A 193 -5.61 -9.44 32.69
C LEU A 193 -5.65 -8.51 33.90
N ASN A 194 -5.29 -7.23 33.71
CA ASN A 194 -5.20 -6.24 34.77
C ASN A 194 -6.53 -5.51 35.09
N GLN A 195 -7.64 -5.91 34.45
CA GLN A 195 -8.96 -5.26 34.58
C GLN A 195 -8.94 -3.75 34.24
N ASN A 196 -8.02 -3.33 33.38
CA ASN A 196 -7.98 -1.95 32.90
C ASN A 196 -8.97 -1.80 31.72
N HIS A 197 -9.84 -0.79 31.77
CA HIS A 197 -10.81 -0.52 30.69
C HIS A 197 -10.21 0.21 29.46
N LYS A 198 -8.88 0.28 29.34
CA LYS A 198 -8.20 0.95 28.22
C LYS A 198 -7.81 -0.07 27.14
N SER A 199 -8.82 -0.55 26.42
CA SER A 199 -8.62 -1.49 25.31
C SER A 199 -8.32 -0.73 24.00
N PRO A 200 -7.21 -1.04 23.30
CA PRO A 200 -6.80 -0.36 22.06
C PRO A 200 -7.45 -0.95 20.79
N ILE A 201 -8.77 -1.23 20.84
CA ILE A 201 -9.51 -1.86 19.73
C ILE A 201 -9.40 -1.05 18.42
N GLY A 202 -9.38 0.27 18.50
CA GLY A 202 -9.29 1.14 17.31
C GLY A 202 -7.98 0.91 16.55
N GLU A 203 -6.86 0.88 17.28
CA GLU A 203 -5.53 0.63 16.74
C GLU A 203 -5.41 -0.80 16.18
N GLU A 204 -5.94 -1.80 16.88
CA GLU A 204 -5.98 -3.18 16.39
C GLU A 204 -6.67 -3.30 15.03
N ILE A 205 -7.86 -2.72 14.90
CA ILE A 205 -8.65 -2.74 13.66
C ILE A 205 -7.87 -2.07 12.52
N LEU A 206 -7.21 -0.94 12.81
CA LEU A 206 -6.40 -0.22 11.82
C LEU A 206 -5.24 -1.09 11.31
N HIS A 207 -4.47 -1.70 12.21
CA HIS A 207 -3.35 -2.56 11.84
C HIS A 207 -3.81 -3.82 11.07
N LEU A 208 -4.90 -4.43 11.51
CA LEU A 208 -5.50 -5.57 10.82
C LEU A 208 -6.02 -5.17 9.42
N GLY A 209 -6.57 -3.96 9.28
CA GLY A 209 -6.95 -3.38 7.99
C GLY A 209 -5.75 -3.29 7.03
N MET A 210 -4.62 -2.80 7.51
CA MET A 210 -3.37 -2.73 6.73
C MET A 210 -2.88 -4.12 6.31
N VAL A 211 -2.90 -5.10 7.23
CA VAL A 211 -2.56 -6.50 6.92
C VAL A 211 -3.45 -7.04 5.79
N ARG A 212 -4.76 -6.77 5.83
CA ARG A 212 -5.72 -7.22 4.81
C ARG A 212 -5.47 -6.56 3.46
N ASN A 213 -5.23 -5.24 3.43
CA ASN A 213 -5.01 -4.47 2.21
C ASN A 213 -3.75 -4.92 1.47
N TYR A 214 -2.64 -5.12 2.19
CA TYR A 214 -1.37 -5.50 1.57
C TYR A 214 -1.23 -7.00 1.27
N ARG A 215 -2.09 -7.86 1.84
CA ARG A 215 -2.08 -9.31 1.58
C ARG A 215 -2.20 -9.64 0.10
N ARG A 216 -3.04 -8.90 -0.64
CA ARG A 216 -3.28 -9.11 -2.09
C ARG A 216 -2.12 -8.65 -2.97
N MET A 217 -1.21 -7.83 -2.43
CA MET A 217 -0.02 -7.34 -3.12
C MET A 217 1.21 -8.22 -2.87
N LEU A 218 1.11 -9.24 -2.00
CA LEU A 218 2.22 -10.12 -1.71
C LEU A 218 2.62 -10.95 -2.95
N PRO A 219 3.91 -11.28 -3.11
CA PRO A 219 4.34 -12.27 -4.08
C PRO A 219 3.57 -13.57 -3.93
N LYS A 220 3.18 -14.21 -5.05
CA LYS A 220 2.34 -15.42 -5.06
C LYS A 220 2.86 -16.53 -4.13
N LYS A 221 4.19 -16.68 -4.03
CA LYS A 221 4.83 -17.65 -3.12
C LYS A 221 4.49 -17.45 -1.64
N TYR A 222 4.22 -16.22 -1.21
CA TYR A 222 3.95 -15.90 0.19
C TYR A 222 2.46 -15.82 0.54
N ILE A 223 1.57 -15.62 -0.44
CA ILE A 223 0.14 -15.31 -0.20
C ILE A 223 -0.52 -16.33 0.72
N MET A 224 -0.33 -17.63 0.45
CA MET A 224 -0.98 -18.68 1.24
C MET A 224 -0.50 -18.65 2.69
N GLN A 225 0.82 -18.60 2.92
CA GLN A 225 1.38 -18.62 4.28
C GLN A 225 0.98 -17.35 5.04
N ALA A 226 1.12 -16.19 4.42
CA ALA A 226 0.70 -14.91 5.00
C ALA A 226 -0.80 -14.91 5.36
N CYS A 227 -1.66 -15.42 4.48
CA CYS A 227 -3.09 -15.53 4.75
C CYS A 227 -3.38 -16.43 5.96
N ARG A 228 -2.76 -17.60 6.03
CA ARG A 228 -2.94 -18.54 7.14
C ARG A 228 -2.48 -17.95 8.47
N ILE A 229 -1.34 -17.26 8.50
CA ILE A 229 -0.87 -16.57 9.70
C ILE A 229 -1.90 -15.50 10.13
N SER A 230 -2.27 -14.58 9.23
CA SER A 230 -3.21 -13.50 9.56
C SER A 230 -4.57 -14.01 10.04
N VAL A 231 -5.09 -15.08 9.43
CA VAL A 231 -6.38 -15.68 9.85
C VAL A 231 -6.26 -16.32 11.22
N ASN A 232 -5.20 -17.08 11.49
CA ASN A 232 -5.01 -17.72 12.79
C ASN A 232 -4.82 -16.71 13.92
N ILE A 233 -4.01 -15.66 13.72
CA ILE A 233 -3.85 -14.60 14.75
C ILE A 233 -5.18 -13.87 15.00
N ARG A 234 -5.93 -13.54 13.95
CA ARG A 234 -7.28 -12.94 14.10
C ARG A 234 -8.24 -13.89 14.83
N ASN A 235 -8.19 -15.18 14.54
CA ASN A 235 -9.04 -16.15 15.21
C ASN A 235 -8.66 -16.32 16.69
N ILE A 236 -7.37 -16.18 17.05
CA ILE A 236 -6.94 -16.08 18.46
C ILE A 236 -7.58 -14.85 19.11
N GLN A 237 -7.49 -13.67 18.50
CA GLN A 237 -8.17 -12.47 19.01
C GLN A 237 -9.66 -12.73 19.25
N HIS A 238 -10.41 -13.14 18.22
CA HIS A 238 -11.84 -13.40 18.35
C HIS A 238 -12.17 -14.48 19.39
N ALA A 239 -11.33 -15.51 19.52
CA ALA A 239 -11.54 -16.53 20.53
C ALA A 239 -11.27 -15.99 21.94
N LEU A 240 -10.27 -15.14 22.13
CA LEU A 240 -9.96 -14.48 23.41
C LEU A 240 -11.05 -13.48 23.80
N ASP A 241 -11.58 -12.70 22.86
CA ASP A 241 -12.72 -11.79 23.08
C ASP A 241 -13.94 -12.55 23.61
N ASN A 242 -14.18 -13.77 23.08
CA ASN A 242 -15.26 -14.65 23.53
C ASN A 242 -14.90 -15.42 24.82
N LEU A 243 -13.61 -15.66 25.09
CA LEU A 243 -13.10 -16.34 26.29
C LEU A 243 -13.25 -15.47 27.54
N TYR A 244 -13.49 -14.16 27.40
CA TYR A 244 -13.85 -13.29 28.52
C TYR A 244 -15.13 -13.78 29.26
N TYR A 245 -15.99 -14.54 28.57
CA TYR A 245 -17.23 -15.10 29.13
C TYR A 245 -17.09 -16.52 29.69
N GLU A 246 -15.96 -17.20 29.47
CA GLU A 246 -15.60 -18.45 30.15
C GLU A 246 -14.62 -18.15 31.29
N THR A 247 -14.59 -18.97 32.35
CA THR A 247 -13.74 -18.76 33.53
C THR A 247 -12.31 -18.37 33.16
N LYS A 248 -11.92 -17.12 33.45
CA LYS A 248 -10.62 -16.52 33.10
C LYS A 248 -9.47 -17.31 33.75
N ASN A 249 -8.73 -18.08 32.94
CA ASN A 249 -7.50 -18.72 33.36
C ASN A 249 -6.30 -17.82 33.03
N GLU A 250 -5.83 -17.04 34.01
CA GLU A 250 -4.78 -16.04 33.79
C GLU A 250 -3.47 -16.66 33.29
N VAL A 251 -3.12 -17.85 33.78
CA VAL A 251 -1.90 -18.56 33.38
C VAL A 251 -1.94 -18.93 31.89
N PHE A 252 -3.12 -19.33 31.38
CA PHE A 252 -3.32 -19.56 29.95
C PHE A 252 -3.09 -18.27 29.13
N TRP A 253 -3.73 -17.17 29.53
CA TRP A 253 -3.65 -15.88 28.83
C TRP A 253 -2.20 -15.34 28.81
N TYR A 254 -1.47 -15.43 29.92
CA TYR A 254 -0.04 -15.12 29.97
C TYR A 254 0.78 -16.00 29.01
N GLY A 255 0.48 -17.30 28.94
CA GLY A 255 1.10 -18.22 27.97
C GLY A 255 0.90 -17.77 26.53
N ILE A 256 -0.34 -17.41 26.15
CA ILE A 256 -0.65 -16.93 24.80
C ILE A 256 0.10 -15.63 24.50
N LYS A 257 0.06 -14.64 25.39
CA LYS A 257 0.79 -13.39 25.26
C LYS A 257 2.29 -13.61 25.02
N ASN A 258 2.91 -14.48 25.82
CA ASN A 258 4.35 -14.75 25.70
C ASN A 258 4.71 -15.39 24.36
N ASN A 259 3.85 -16.28 23.83
CA ASN A 259 4.05 -16.86 22.50
C ASN A 259 3.84 -15.84 21.38
N LEU A 260 2.85 -14.95 21.50
CA LEU A 260 2.64 -13.84 20.56
C LEU A 260 3.83 -12.88 20.54
N PHE A 261 4.37 -12.56 21.71
CA PHE A 261 5.60 -11.77 21.86
C PHE A 261 6.79 -12.45 21.18
N LEU A 262 6.99 -13.76 21.40
CA LEU A 262 8.03 -14.55 20.74
C LEU A 262 7.87 -14.54 19.21
N LEU A 263 6.64 -14.72 18.71
CA LEU A 263 6.33 -14.61 17.29
C LEU A 263 6.76 -13.25 16.74
N ARG A 264 6.36 -12.17 17.40
CA ARG A 264 6.67 -10.80 16.98
C ARG A 264 8.17 -10.51 16.95
N LEU A 265 8.93 -11.00 17.93
CA LEU A 265 10.40 -10.90 17.94
C LEU A 265 11.01 -11.61 16.72
N ASN A 266 10.60 -12.84 16.46
CA ASN A 266 11.09 -13.62 15.31
C ASN A 266 10.64 -13.03 13.96
N MET A 267 9.47 -12.39 13.92
CA MET A 267 8.99 -11.65 12.76
C MET A 267 9.87 -10.46 12.39
N LYS A 268 10.52 -9.83 13.36
CA LYS A 268 11.42 -8.70 13.13
C LYS A 268 12.70 -9.12 12.39
N THR A 269 13.22 -10.30 12.72
CA THR A 269 14.46 -10.88 12.17
C THR A 269 14.23 -11.89 11.05
N TYR A 270 12.97 -12.22 10.76
CA TYR A 270 12.59 -13.28 9.81
C TYR A 270 13.19 -14.65 10.15
N THR A 271 13.26 -14.93 11.45
CA THR A 271 13.75 -16.20 11.99
C THR A 271 12.59 -17.16 12.22
N GLN A 272 12.86 -18.45 12.09
CA GLN A 272 11.86 -19.47 12.42
C GLN A 272 11.59 -19.47 13.92
N CYS A 273 10.34 -19.73 14.27
CA CYS A 273 9.92 -20.04 15.63
C CYS A 273 10.08 -21.54 15.91
N GLY A 274 10.28 -21.89 17.17
CA GLY A 274 10.06 -23.27 17.63
C GLY A 274 8.58 -23.62 17.70
N THR A 275 8.26 -24.72 18.38
CA THR A 275 6.90 -25.02 18.80
C THR A 275 6.44 -24.05 19.90
N PRO A 276 5.14 -23.71 19.96
CA PRO A 276 4.63 -22.87 21.04
C PRO A 276 4.77 -23.60 22.38
N ALA A 277 5.38 -22.95 23.37
CA ALA A 277 5.51 -23.49 24.71
C ALA A 277 4.42 -22.91 25.61
N MET A 278 3.60 -23.75 26.22
CA MET A 278 2.56 -23.33 27.15
C MET A 278 2.86 -23.80 28.57
N PRO A 279 2.57 -22.97 29.59
CA PRO A 279 2.76 -23.34 30.99
C PRO A 279 1.71 -24.35 31.49
N ILE A 280 0.57 -24.45 30.81
CA ILE A 280 -0.55 -25.34 31.18
C ILE A 280 -1.17 -25.96 29.94
N GLU A 281 -1.83 -27.10 30.14
CA GLU A 281 -2.65 -27.72 29.10
C GLU A 281 -4.00 -26.98 28.96
N PRO A 282 -4.52 -26.85 27.73
CA PRO A 282 -5.85 -26.30 27.49
C PRO A 282 -6.93 -27.20 28.11
N GLN A 283 -7.90 -26.59 28.80
CA GLN A 283 -8.99 -27.27 29.49
C GLN A 283 -10.34 -27.09 28.81
N THR A 284 -10.58 -25.95 28.16
CA THR A 284 -11.85 -25.66 27.46
C THR A 284 -11.71 -25.82 25.95
N LYS A 285 -12.84 -26.04 25.25
CA LYS A 285 -12.86 -26.12 23.78
C LYS A 285 -12.27 -24.88 23.11
N LEU A 286 -12.55 -23.69 23.67
CA LEU A 286 -11.97 -22.44 23.20
C LEU A 286 -10.45 -22.39 23.41
N GLN A 287 -9.95 -22.84 24.57
CA GLN A 287 -8.51 -22.91 24.82
C GLN A 287 -7.80 -23.87 23.84
N HIS A 288 -8.39 -25.04 23.56
CA HIS A 288 -7.87 -25.95 22.53
C HIS A 288 -7.86 -25.31 21.14
N TYR A 289 -8.91 -24.56 20.80
CA TYR A 289 -8.99 -23.84 19.53
C TYR A 289 -7.92 -22.74 19.40
N VAL A 290 -7.75 -21.92 20.44
CA VAL A 290 -6.69 -20.90 20.51
C VAL A 290 -5.32 -21.55 20.32
N MET A 291 -5.07 -22.67 21.02
CA MET A 291 -3.81 -23.41 20.90
C MET A 291 -3.57 -23.95 19.49
N HIS A 292 -4.61 -24.50 18.86
CA HIS A 292 -4.52 -24.94 17.47
C HIS A 292 -4.16 -23.78 16.53
N CYS A 293 -4.84 -22.64 16.65
CA CYS A 293 -4.55 -21.45 15.84
C CYS A 293 -3.12 -20.94 16.07
N LEU A 294 -2.65 -20.89 17.32
CA LEU A 294 -1.29 -20.47 17.65
C LEU A 294 -0.24 -21.39 17.01
N HIS A 295 -0.44 -22.71 17.11
CA HIS A 295 0.45 -23.68 16.49
C HIS A 295 0.47 -23.56 14.96
N GLN A 296 -0.70 -23.36 14.34
CA GLN A 296 -0.79 -23.13 12.89
C GLN A 296 -0.09 -21.82 12.49
N ALA A 297 -0.23 -20.75 13.27
CA ALA A 297 0.48 -19.50 13.01
C ALA A 297 2.00 -19.68 13.01
N PHE A 298 2.56 -20.42 13.98
CA PHE A 298 4.00 -20.73 14.00
C PHE A 298 4.46 -21.61 12.84
N ILE A 299 3.72 -22.69 12.51
CA ILE A 299 4.05 -23.54 11.34
C ILE A 299 4.12 -22.69 10.07
N HIS A 300 3.10 -21.87 9.83
CA HIS A 300 3.01 -21.08 8.61
C HIS A 300 4.05 -19.95 8.58
N TRP A 301 4.40 -19.37 9.72
CA TRP A 301 5.50 -18.43 9.84
C TRP A 301 6.85 -19.09 9.47
N ASN A 302 7.11 -20.29 9.97
CA ASN A 302 8.35 -21.02 9.67
C ASN A 302 8.47 -21.35 8.17
N LYS A 303 7.36 -21.78 7.57
CA LYS A 303 7.26 -21.99 6.11
C LYS A 303 7.50 -20.70 5.34
N LEU A 304 6.96 -19.57 5.80
CA LEU A 304 7.19 -18.27 5.18
C LEU A 304 8.67 -17.87 5.24
N CYS A 305 9.33 -18.06 6.38
CA CYS A 305 10.77 -17.81 6.53
C CYS A 305 11.60 -18.66 5.57
N PHE A 306 11.29 -19.95 5.46
CA PHE A 306 11.96 -20.86 4.52
C PHE A 306 11.82 -20.40 3.06
N LEU A 307 10.61 -20.00 2.64
CA LEU A 307 10.34 -19.46 1.29
C LEU A 307 11.00 -18.11 1.00
N ARG A 308 11.55 -17.45 2.03
CA ARG A 308 12.29 -16.19 1.87
C ARG A 308 13.77 -16.42 1.63
N HIS A 309 14.34 -17.45 2.26
CA HIS A 309 15.73 -17.85 2.04
C HIS A 309 15.94 -18.56 0.69
N ASN A 310 14.88 -19.18 0.16
CA ASN A 310 14.85 -19.79 -1.17
C ASN A 310 14.14 -18.89 -2.21
#